data_AF-A0A0H3AXA4-F1
#
_entry.id   AF-A0A0H3AXA4-F1
#
_cell.length_a   1.000
_cell.length_b   1.000
_cell.length_c   1.000
_cell.angle_alpha   90.00
_cell.angle_beta   90.00
_cell.angle_gamma   90.00
#
_symmetry.space_group_name_H-M   'P 1'
#
loop_
_entity.id
_entity.type
_entity.pdbx_description
1 polymer ?
#
loop_
_entity_poly.entity_id
_entity_poly.type
_entity_poly.pdbx_seq_one_letter_code
_entity_poly.pdbx_strand_id
1 'polypeptide(L)'
;MSDFKFWRWDKKPRTMLRFIKPGDIFCFRLDGEKYCFGRIISEMSVGHVAEIFDFISSLPEVTEGDISHSLRLTELIVLDTYTLFDKKIEPEGDWRIIGHQDSYTPTNVENTYFTYGIGNSCKKVDIFNNEVPITESEARKIPELVPLRDVHIKELIKSYIG
;
A
#
# COMPACT_ATOMS: atom_id res chain seq x y z
N MET A 1 6.61 18.69 17.75
CA MET A 1 7.39 18.49 16.50
C MET A 1 6.57 17.54 15.66
N SER A 2 6.56 17.72 14.33
CA SER A 2 5.88 16.77 13.45
C SER A 2 6.59 15.42 13.50
N ASP A 3 5.83 14.33 13.55
CA ASP A 3 6.36 12.97 13.43
C ASP A 3 6.65 12.59 11.96
N PHE A 4 6.30 13.47 11.02
CA PHE A 4 6.55 13.26 9.59
C PHE A 4 7.91 13.80 9.17
N LYS A 5 8.65 12.97 8.44
CA LYS A 5 9.92 13.30 7.79
C LYS A 5 9.77 13.09 6.29
N PHE A 6 9.48 14.16 5.57
CA PHE A 6 9.43 14.15 4.11
C PHE A 6 10.82 14.39 3.51
N TRP A 7 11.04 13.82 2.34
CA TRP A 7 12.16 14.14 1.49
C TRP A 7 11.73 14.31 0.05
N ARG A 8 12.51 15.08 -0.70
CA ARG A 8 12.21 15.37 -2.10
C ARG A 8 12.16 14.09 -2.95
N TRP A 9 11.28 14.09 -3.95
CA TRP A 9 11.05 13.00 -4.90
C TRP A 9 12.34 12.43 -5.52
N ASP A 10 13.33 13.29 -5.78
CA ASP A 10 14.62 12.97 -6.38
C ASP A 10 15.62 12.32 -5.42
N LYS A 11 15.39 12.38 -4.10
CA LYS A 11 16.36 11.87 -3.10
C LYS A 11 16.51 10.35 -3.12
N LYS A 12 15.41 9.62 -3.30
CA LYS A 12 15.38 8.14 -3.25
C LYS A 12 14.66 7.58 -4.47
N PRO A 13 15.33 7.53 -5.63
CA PRO A 13 14.74 6.99 -6.85
C PRO A 13 14.50 5.48 -6.78
N ARG A 14 15.06 4.76 -5.81
CA ARG A 14 14.84 3.34 -5.54
C ARG A 14 14.89 3.10 -4.05
N THR A 15 14.04 2.20 -3.53
CA THR A 15 14.12 1.73 -2.15
C THR A 15 14.23 0.20 -2.15
N MET A 16 15.32 -0.34 -1.59
CA MET A 16 15.48 -1.79 -1.48
C MET A 16 14.42 -2.36 -0.55
N LEU A 17 13.90 -3.56 -0.86
CA LEU A 17 12.78 -4.18 -0.14
C LEU A 17 12.98 -4.20 1.38
N ARG A 18 14.19 -4.58 1.83
CA ARG A 18 14.57 -4.64 3.26
C ARG A 18 14.54 -3.31 4.03
N PHE A 19 14.32 -2.19 3.34
CA PHE A 19 14.25 -0.86 3.95
C PHE A 19 12.84 -0.28 3.95
N ILE A 20 11.88 -0.96 3.31
CA ILE A 20 10.47 -0.60 3.35
C ILE A 20 9.91 -1.05 4.68
N LYS A 21 9.15 -0.18 5.35
CA LYS A 21 8.64 -0.44 6.70
C LYS A 21 7.33 0.31 6.98
N PRO A 22 6.57 -0.11 8.01
CA PRO A 22 5.39 0.62 8.48
C PRO A 22 5.68 2.10 8.70
N GLY A 23 4.78 2.96 8.24
CA GLY A 23 4.90 4.42 8.33
C GLY A 23 5.62 5.06 7.14
N ASP A 24 6.23 4.28 6.25
CA ASP A 24 6.77 4.82 4.99
C ASP A 24 5.66 5.42 4.14
N ILE A 25 5.84 6.67 3.73
CA ILE A 25 4.96 7.40 2.83
C ILE A 25 5.49 7.24 1.42
N PHE A 26 4.66 6.76 0.51
CA PHE A 26 5.01 6.58 -0.88
C PHE A 26 4.20 7.47 -1.81
N CYS A 27 4.75 7.67 -3.00
CA CYS A 27 4.11 8.35 -4.10
C CYS A 27 4.42 7.59 -5.40
N PHE A 28 3.46 7.64 -6.33
CA PHE A 28 3.57 7.05 -7.66
C PHE A 28 2.75 7.84 -8.66
N ARG A 29 3.14 7.75 -9.93
CA ARG A 29 2.47 8.42 -11.04
C ARG A 29 1.29 7.58 -11.51
N LEU A 30 0.09 8.15 -11.42
CA LEU A 30 -1.16 7.53 -11.87
C LEU A 30 -1.29 7.58 -13.40
N ASP A 31 -1.41 8.79 -13.95
CA ASP A 31 -1.41 9.10 -15.37
C ASP A 31 -0.95 10.54 -15.62
N GLY A 32 -0.23 10.79 -16.72
CA GLY A 32 0.26 12.14 -17.05
C GLY A 32 1.02 12.79 -15.88
N GLU A 33 0.54 13.94 -15.43
CA GLU A 33 1.08 14.67 -14.27
C GLU A 33 0.33 14.40 -12.96
N LYS A 34 -0.53 13.37 -12.89
CA LYS A 34 -1.25 13.01 -11.65
C LYS A 34 -0.44 12.04 -10.80
N TYR A 35 -0.28 12.38 -9.54
CA TYR A 35 0.40 11.59 -8.54
C TYR A 35 -0.55 11.19 -7.43
N CYS A 36 -0.42 9.93 -7.02
CA CYS A 36 -1.15 9.35 -5.90
C CYS A 36 -0.18 9.01 -4.77
N PHE A 37 -0.73 8.96 -3.56
CA PHE A 37 0.04 8.82 -2.34
C PHE A 37 -0.56 7.75 -1.46
N GLY A 38 0.28 7.18 -0.60
CA GLY A 38 -0.18 6.20 0.38
C GLY A 38 0.86 5.96 1.46
N ARG A 39 0.53 5.05 2.37
CA ARG A 39 1.38 4.70 3.50
C ARG A 39 1.46 3.18 3.67
N ILE A 40 2.66 2.70 3.96
CA ILE A 40 2.89 1.30 4.32
C ILE A 40 2.34 1.07 5.73
N ILE A 41 1.49 0.06 5.86
CA ILE A 41 0.78 -0.31 7.09
C ILE A 41 1.55 -1.39 7.85
N SER A 42 1.88 -2.49 7.16
CA SER A 42 2.53 -3.66 7.74
C SER A 42 3.25 -4.48 6.68
N GLU A 43 4.14 -5.37 7.12
CA GLU A 43 4.82 -6.34 6.29
C GLU A 43 4.04 -7.67 6.27
N MET A 44 3.96 -8.31 5.10
CA MET A 44 3.40 -9.65 4.92
C MET A 44 4.36 -10.53 4.12
N SER A 45 4.17 -11.85 4.18
CA SER A 45 5.02 -12.83 3.49
C SER A 45 5.15 -12.62 1.98
N VAL A 46 4.16 -11.98 1.34
CA VAL A 46 4.10 -11.76 -0.12
C VAL A 46 4.27 -10.29 -0.54
N GLY A 47 4.46 -9.36 0.40
CA GLY A 47 4.48 -7.94 0.10
C GLY A 47 4.27 -7.06 1.33
N HIS A 48 3.73 -5.86 1.13
CA HIS A 48 3.38 -4.98 2.25
C HIS A 48 1.92 -4.55 2.15
N VAL A 49 1.22 -4.54 3.28
CA VAL A 49 -0.11 -3.92 3.35
C VAL A 49 0.07 -2.42 3.26
N ALA A 50 -0.77 -1.76 2.47
CA ALA A 50 -0.75 -0.32 2.29
C ALA A 50 -2.16 0.25 2.24
N GLU A 51 -2.25 1.52 2.63
CA GLU A 51 -3.41 2.35 2.32
C GLU A 51 -3.06 3.33 1.19
N ILE A 52 -4.07 3.68 0.40
CA ILE A 52 -4.01 4.71 -0.62
C ILE A 52 -4.86 5.88 -0.14
N PHE A 53 -4.29 7.08 -0.14
CA PHE A 53 -5.00 8.30 0.25
C PHE A 53 -5.94 8.76 -0.87
N ASP A 54 -7.07 9.36 -0.52
CA ASP A 54 -7.99 10.03 -1.45
C ASP A 54 -7.49 11.41 -1.91
N PHE A 55 -6.17 11.57 -1.97
CA PHE A 55 -5.48 12.78 -2.39
C PHE A 55 -4.71 12.54 -3.68
N ILE A 56 -4.98 13.38 -4.69
CA ILE A 56 -4.30 13.38 -5.98
C ILE A 56 -3.69 14.76 -6.21
N SER A 57 -2.42 14.79 -6.59
CA SER A 57 -1.68 16.03 -6.84
C SER A 57 -1.13 16.09 -8.26
N SER A 58 -0.93 17.29 -8.79
CA SER A 58 -0.16 17.51 -10.03
C SER A 58 1.36 17.47 -9.81
N LEU A 59 1.79 17.41 -8.54
CA LEU A 59 3.19 17.38 -8.14
C LEU A 59 3.45 16.14 -7.27
N PRO A 60 4.66 15.54 -7.31
CA PRO A 60 5.03 14.39 -6.49
C PRO A 60 5.40 14.81 -5.04
N GLU A 61 4.57 15.65 -4.44
CA GLU A 61 4.78 16.25 -3.13
C GLU A 61 3.50 16.14 -2.30
N VAL A 62 3.66 15.87 -1.00
CA VAL A 62 2.58 15.74 -0.02
C VAL A 62 3.03 16.36 1.29
N THR A 63 2.11 16.97 2.01
CA THR A 63 2.33 17.55 3.34
C THR A 63 1.66 16.71 4.43
N GLU A 64 2.03 16.96 5.68
CA GLU A 64 1.32 16.39 6.83
C GLU A 64 -0.17 16.81 6.84
N GLY A 65 -0.47 18.02 6.39
CA GLY A 65 -1.84 18.51 6.24
C GLY A 65 -2.63 17.65 5.25
N ASP A 66 -2.04 17.35 4.09
CA ASP A 66 -2.71 16.52 3.08
C ASP A 66 -2.99 15.12 3.64
N ILE A 67 -2.01 14.49 4.30
CA ILE A 67 -2.17 13.14 4.87
C ILE A 67 -3.21 13.12 6.00
N SER A 68 -3.19 14.11 6.90
CA SER A 68 -4.09 14.13 8.07
C SER A 68 -5.55 14.42 7.72
N HIS A 69 -5.81 15.09 6.60
CA HIS A 69 -7.17 15.32 6.09
C HIS A 69 -7.63 14.26 5.08
N SER A 70 -6.71 13.41 4.59
CA SER A 70 -7.05 12.35 3.66
C SER A 70 -7.80 11.20 4.36
N LEU A 71 -8.74 10.62 3.65
CA LEU A 71 -9.33 9.32 3.95
C LEU A 71 -8.62 8.23 3.13
N ARG A 72 -8.95 6.97 3.43
CA ARG A 72 -8.55 5.88 2.54
C ARG A 72 -9.45 5.88 1.31
N LEU A 73 -8.84 5.95 0.14
CA LEU A 73 -9.54 5.86 -1.14
C LEU A 73 -10.11 4.46 -1.38
N THR A 74 -9.42 3.42 -0.92
CA THR A 74 -9.76 2.01 -1.11
C THR A 74 -9.65 1.24 0.21
N GLU A 75 -10.15 0.00 0.21
CA GLU A 75 -9.75 -0.98 1.23
C GLU A 75 -8.23 -1.17 1.24
N LEU A 76 -7.69 -1.71 2.34
CA LEU A 76 -6.26 -2.02 2.45
C LEU A 76 -5.87 -3.04 1.39
N ILE A 77 -4.75 -2.78 0.72
CA ILE A 77 -4.22 -3.62 -0.36
C ILE A 77 -2.85 -4.17 0.00
N VAL A 78 -2.50 -5.32 -0.57
CA VAL A 78 -1.14 -5.82 -0.51
C VAL A 78 -0.38 -5.35 -1.74
N LEU A 79 0.73 -4.65 -1.56
CA LEU A 79 1.60 -4.17 -2.62
C LEU A 79 2.68 -5.20 -2.93
N ASP A 80 2.93 -5.45 -4.21
CA ASP A 80 4.16 -6.11 -4.69
C ASP A 80 5.34 -5.14 -4.59
N THR A 81 5.74 -4.83 -3.36
CA THR A 81 6.76 -3.82 -3.07
C THR A 81 8.12 -4.15 -3.66
N TYR A 82 8.39 -5.43 -3.93
CA TYR A 82 9.60 -5.86 -4.61
C TYR A 82 9.64 -5.37 -6.05
N THR A 83 8.54 -5.52 -6.81
CA THR A 83 8.50 -5.06 -8.20
C THR A 83 8.33 -3.56 -8.32
N LEU A 84 7.55 -2.95 -7.42
CA LEU A 84 7.24 -1.52 -7.43
C LEU A 84 8.44 -0.64 -7.01
N PHE A 85 9.04 -0.90 -5.83
CA PHE A 85 10.03 0.01 -5.23
C PHE A 85 11.49 -0.42 -5.42
N ASP A 86 11.75 -1.73 -5.41
CA ASP A 86 13.11 -2.27 -5.45
C ASP A 86 13.57 -2.55 -6.89
N LYS A 87 12.85 -3.42 -7.60
CA LYS A 87 13.20 -3.81 -8.97
C LYS A 87 12.75 -2.81 -10.03
N LYS A 88 11.75 -1.98 -9.74
CA LYS A 88 11.22 -0.98 -10.67
C LYS A 88 10.85 -1.59 -12.03
N ILE A 89 10.12 -2.71 -12.00
CA ILE A 89 9.74 -3.45 -13.22
C ILE A 89 8.78 -2.63 -14.09
N GLU A 90 7.95 -1.79 -13.46
CA GLU A 90 6.97 -0.91 -14.11
C GLU A 90 7.42 0.56 -13.99
N PRO A 91 8.43 1.00 -14.77
CA PRO A 91 9.06 2.30 -14.59
C PRO A 91 8.10 3.47 -14.82
N GLU A 92 7.02 3.26 -15.58
CA GLU A 92 6.03 4.31 -15.85
C GLU A 92 5.23 4.74 -14.61
N GLY A 93 5.05 3.85 -13.62
CA GLY A 93 4.45 4.20 -12.33
C GLY A 93 5.39 4.98 -11.43
N ASP A 94 6.71 4.87 -11.64
CA ASP A 94 7.78 5.50 -10.85
C ASP A 94 7.52 5.54 -9.33
N TRP A 95 7.25 4.38 -8.75
CA TRP A 95 6.96 4.26 -7.32
C TRP A 95 8.17 4.64 -6.46
N ARG A 96 7.97 5.49 -5.46
CA ARG A 96 9.04 5.95 -4.54
C ARG A 96 8.54 6.11 -3.13
N ILE A 97 9.39 5.78 -2.15
CA ILE A 97 9.20 6.23 -0.78
C ILE A 97 9.69 7.68 -0.71
N ILE A 98 8.82 8.61 -0.29
CA ILE A 98 9.06 10.06 -0.26
C ILE A 98 9.03 10.63 1.17
N GLY A 99 8.68 9.82 2.14
CA GLY A 99 8.66 10.25 3.53
C GLY A 99 8.51 9.08 4.47
N HIS A 100 8.54 9.38 5.76
CA HIS A 100 8.28 8.43 6.81
C HIS A 100 7.58 9.13 7.97
N GLN A 101 6.59 8.48 8.56
CA GLN A 101 6.00 8.87 9.83
C GLN A 101 6.64 8.04 10.95
N ASP A 102 7.37 8.71 11.85
CA ASP A 102 7.94 8.08 13.02
C ASP A 102 6.84 7.58 13.96
N SER A 103 7.08 6.47 14.65
CA SER A 103 6.15 5.87 15.62
C SER A 103 4.74 5.58 15.07
N TYR A 104 4.63 5.39 13.75
CA TYR A 104 3.37 5.08 13.10
C TYR A 104 2.73 3.82 13.67
N THR A 105 1.46 3.94 14.05
CA THR A 105 0.62 2.83 14.49
C THR A 105 -0.62 2.78 13.60
N PRO A 106 -0.91 1.65 12.92
CA PRO A 106 -2.12 1.49 12.13
C PRO A 106 -3.40 1.67 12.96
N THR A 107 -4.41 2.29 12.37
CA THR A 107 -5.75 2.48 12.98
C THR A 107 -6.84 1.97 12.05
N ASN A 108 -7.94 1.44 12.61
CA ASN A 108 -9.08 0.90 11.87
C ASN A 108 -8.69 -0.28 10.96
N VAL A 109 -7.93 -1.23 11.50
CA VAL A 109 -7.34 -2.38 10.78
C VAL A 109 -7.76 -3.74 11.35
N GLU A 110 -8.51 -3.75 12.46
CA GLU A 110 -8.83 -4.93 13.28
C GLU A 110 -9.67 -5.99 12.54
N ASN A 111 -10.34 -5.58 11.47
CA ASN A 111 -11.21 -6.45 10.65
C ASN A 111 -10.67 -6.65 9.23
N THR A 112 -9.40 -6.33 8.97
CA THR A 112 -8.78 -6.57 7.67
C THR A 112 -8.17 -7.96 7.61
N TYR A 113 -8.68 -8.78 6.70
CA TYR A 113 -8.21 -10.13 6.45
C TYR A 113 -8.01 -10.36 4.96
N PHE A 114 -7.04 -11.20 4.63
CA PHE A 114 -6.83 -11.78 3.31
C PHE A 114 -6.92 -13.30 3.38
N THR A 115 -7.17 -13.97 2.27
CA THR A 115 -7.30 -15.43 2.24
C THR A 115 -6.35 -16.09 1.26
N TYR A 116 -5.93 -17.31 1.59
CA TYR A 116 -5.13 -18.14 0.71
C TYR A 116 -5.37 -19.63 0.99
N GLY A 117 -4.90 -20.49 0.08
CA GLY A 117 -5.09 -21.94 0.15
C GLY A 117 -6.34 -22.42 -0.58
N ILE A 118 -6.44 -23.73 -0.75
CA ILE A 118 -7.53 -24.40 -1.49
C ILE A 118 -8.10 -25.57 -0.67
N GLY A 119 -9.38 -25.90 -0.85
CA GLY A 119 -10.01 -27.01 -0.12
C GLY A 119 -9.91 -26.83 1.39
N ASN A 120 -9.46 -27.90 2.05
CA ASN A 120 -9.31 -27.93 3.51
C ASN A 120 -8.07 -27.18 4.01
N SER A 121 -7.31 -26.52 3.12
CA SER A 121 -6.14 -25.71 3.49
C SER A 121 -6.42 -24.21 3.50
N CYS A 122 -7.67 -23.79 3.25
CA CYS A 122 -8.04 -22.38 3.29
C CYS A 122 -7.76 -21.77 4.67
N LYS A 123 -7.14 -20.60 4.64
CA LYS A 123 -6.86 -19.78 5.82
C LYS A 123 -7.23 -18.33 5.52
N LYS A 124 -7.66 -17.61 6.55
CA LYS A 124 -7.56 -16.15 6.57
C LYS A 124 -6.33 -15.74 7.36
N VAL A 125 -5.73 -14.63 6.96
CA VAL A 125 -4.60 -14.02 7.64
C VAL A 125 -4.90 -12.54 7.85
N ASP A 126 -4.62 -12.03 9.04
CA ASP A 126 -4.72 -10.59 9.31
C ASP A 126 -3.48 -9.84 8.82
N ILE A 127 -3.49 -8.51 8.93
CA ILE A 127 -2.37 -7.66 8.49
C ILE A 127 -1.09 -7.84 9.34
N PHE A 128 -1.16 -8.59 10.44
CA PHE A 128 -0.04 -8.89 11.34
C PHE A 128 0.48 -10.33 11.19
N ASN A 129 0.06 -11.03 10.13
CA ASN A 129 0.40 -12.41 9.82
C ASN A 129 -0.17 -13.46 10.81
N ASN A 130 -1.23 -13.13 11.56
CA ASN A 130 -1.94 -14.12 12.36
C ASN A 130 -2.89 -14.92 11.45
N GLU A 131 -2.71 -16.23 11.41
CA GLU A 131 -3.47 -17.13 10.54
C GLU A 131 -4.56 -17.88 11.30
N VAL A 132 -5.73 -18.01 10.66
CA VAL A 132 -6.85 -18.80 11.17
C VAL A 132 -7.39 -19.69 10.05
N PRO A 133 -7.48 -21.02 10.26
CA PRO A 133 -8.13 -21.92 9.32
C PRO A 133 -9.60 -21.54 9.10
N ILE A 134 -10.06 -21.60 7.85
CA ILE A 134 -11.44 -21.31 7.47
C ILE A 134 -11.92 -22.31 6.41
N THR A 135 -13.23 -22.33 6.19
CA THR A 135 -13.83 -23.09 5.08
C THR A 135 -13.64 -22.37 3.74
N GLU A 136 -13.72 -23.10 2.63
CA GLU A 136 -13.74 -22.47 1.30
C GLU A 136 -14.90 -21.48 1.12
N SER A 137 -16.05 -21.75 1.76
CA SER A 137 -17.23 -20.87 1.66
C SER A 137 -17.00 -19.53 2.34
N GLU A 138 -16.26 -19.53 3.45
CA GLU A 138 -15.80 -18.30 4.11
C GLU A 138 -14.73 -17.60 3.30
N ALA A 139 -13.79 -18.36 2.72
CA ALA A 139 -12.68 -17.80 1.95
C ALA A 139 -13.16 -16.93 0.78
N ARG A 140 -14.18 -17.38 0.05
CA ARG A 140 -14.78 -16.66 -1.10
C ARG A 140 -15.40 -15.31 -0.75
N LYS A 141 -15.62 -15.00 0.54
CA LYS A 141 -16.21 -13.74 1.00
C LYS A 141 -15.16 -12.70 1.40
N ILE A 142 -13.89 -13.08 1.43
CA ILE A 142 -12.77 -12.26 1.90
C ILE A 142 -11.80 -12.08 0.72
N PRO A 143 -11.17 -10.91 0.56
CA PRO A 143 -10.16 -10.71 -0.48
C PRO A 143 -9.05 -11.77 -0.45
N GLU A 144 -8.54 -12.17 -1.62
CA GLU A 144 -7.39 -13.06 -1.71
C GLU A 144 -6.09 -12.34 -1.34
N LEU A 145 -5.15 -13.07 -0.74
CA LEU A 145 -3.80 -12.59 -0.44
C LEU A 145 -2.97 -12.56 -1.73
N VAL A 146 -3.15 -11.50 -2.51
CA VAL A 146 -2.44 -11.30 -3.77
C VAL A 146 -1.72 -9.95 -3.75
N PRO A 147 -0.39 -9.92 -3.96
CA PRO A 147 0.34 -8.67 -4.08
C PRO A 147 0.03 -7.99 -5.42
N LEU A 148 -0.45 -6.75 -5.34
CA LEU A 148 -0.86 -5.95 -6.49
C LEU A 148 0.33 -5.18 -7.09
N ARG A 149 0.31 -5.09 -8.42
CA ARG A 149 1.29 -4.40 -9.26
C ARG A 149 0.73 -3.06 -9.75
N ASP A 150 1.54 -2.27 -10.43
CA ASP A 150 1.20 -0.91 -10.87
C ASP A 150 -0.13 -0.89 -11.64
N VAL A 151 -0.29 -1.78 -12.62
CA VAL A 151 -1.51 -1.85 -13.43
C VAL A 151 -2.77 -2.12 -12.60
N HIS A 152 -2.72 -3.08 -11.68
CA HIS A 152 -3.87 -3.45 -10.85
C HIS A 152 -4.28 -2.29 -9.93
N ILE A 153 -3.30 -1.60 -9.35
CA ILE A 153 -3.56 -0.50 -8.42
C ILE A 153 -4.13 0.70 -9.18
N LYS A 154 -3.60 1.01 -10.36
CA LYS A 154 -4.12 2.09 -11.21
C LYS A 154 -5.53 1.83 -11.69
N GLU A 155 -5.84 0.60 -12.11
CA GLU A 155 -7.20 0.19 -12.47
C GLU A 155 -8.16 0.31 -11.27
N LEU A 156 -7.71 -0.16 -10.09
CA LEU A 156 -8.47 -0.02 -8.85
C LEU A 156 -8.77 1.46 -8.58
N ILE A 157 -7.76 2.34 -8.57
CA ILE A 157 -7.92 3.77 -8.30
C ILE A 157 -8.86 4.43 -9.29
N LYS A 158 -8.72 4.13 -10.59
CA LYS A 158 -9.61 4.66 -11.65
C LYS A 158 -11.08 4.31 -11.41
N SER A 159 -11.36 3.14 -10.81
CA SER A 159 -12.74 2.78 -10.46
C SER A 159 -13.37 3.63 -9.36
N TYR A 160 -12.57 4.34 -8.56
CA TYR A 160 -13.05 5.27 -7.51
C TYR A 160 -13.11 6.73 -7.97
N ILE A 161 -12.30 7.13 -8.94
CA ILE A 161 -12.12 8.56 -9.28
C ILE A 161 -12.81 9.01 -10.58
N GLY A 162 -13.27 8.06 -11.43
CA GLY A 162 -14.01 8.37 -12.66
C GLY A 162 -13.13 8.75 -13.86
#